data_AF-A0A3B8PZ95-F1
#
_entry.id   AF-A0A3B8PZ95-F1
#
_cell.length_a   1.000
_cell.length_b   1.000
_cell.length_c   1.000
_cell.angle_alpha   90.00
_cell.angle_beta   90.00
_cell.angle_gamma   90.00
#
_symmetry.space_group_name_H-M   'P 1'
#
loop_
_entity.id
_entity.type
_entity.pdbx_description
1 polymer ?
#
loop_
_entity_poly.entity_id
_entity_poly.type
_entity_poly.pdbx_seq_one_letter_code
_entity_poly.pdbx_strand_id
1 'polypeptide(L)' 'MTHPRRFITNAEALKEDYKGRTNYWLCRPEVCEAKDLQICRAVIPAGEGHNFHTHPELEEAIYVLEGEVEQWV' A
#
# COMPACT_ATOMS: atom_id res chain seq x y z
N MET A 1 -12.81 -25.08 10.46
CA MET A 1 -11.61 -24.66 11.21
C MET A 1 -11.55 -23.14 11.21
N THR A 2 -11.55 -22.49 12.37
CA THR A 2 -11.37 -21.04 12.45
C THR A 2 -9.93 -20.72 12.10
N HIS A 3 -9.71 -20.04 10.98
CA HIS A 3 -8.37 -19.56 10.64
C HIS A 3 -8.00 -18.49 11.68
N PRO A 4 -6.77 -18.51 12.22
CA PRO A 4 -6.33 -17.48 13.14
C PRO A 4 -6.41 -16.12 12.43
N ARG A 5 -7.09 -15.14 13.05
CA ARG A 5 -7.15 -13.78 12.51
C ARG A 5 -5.81 -13.12 12.78
N ARG A 6 -5.14 -12.68 11.72
CA ARG A 6 -3.83 -12.03 11.81
C ARG A 6 -4.00 -10.53 11.63
N PHE A 7 -3.58 -9.77 12.62
CA PHE A 7 -3.48 -8.32 12.55
C PHE A 7 -2.01 -7.97 12.31
N ILE A 8 -1.71 -7.31 11.19
CA ILE A 8 -0.35 -6.88 10.83
C ILE A 8 -0.13 -5.48 11.39
N THR A 9 0.82 -5.35 12.32
CA THR A 9 1.19 -4.06 12.90
C THR A 9 2.16 -3.30 11.98
N ASN A 10 2.35 -2.00 12.24
CA ASN A 10 3.34 -1.20 11.52
C ASN A 10 4.77 -1.76 11.62
N ALA A 11 5.11 -2.45 12.72
CA ALA A 11 6.44 -3.04 12.92
C ALA A 11 6.64 -4.33 12.11
N GLU A 12 5.55 -5.00 11.74
CA GLU A 12 5.56 -6.23 10.94
C GLU A 12 5.36 -5.97 9.44
N ALA A 13 4.98 -4.74 9.09
CA ALA A 13 4.79 -4.34 7.70
C ALA A 13 6.11 -4.47 6.93
N LEU A 14 6.03 -4.99 5.70
CA LEU A 14 7.18 -5.01 4.81
C LEU A 14 7.43 -3.57 4.33
N LYS A 15 8.51 -2.96 4.83
CA LYS A 15 8.94 -1.63 4.45
C LYS A 15 9.76 -1.68 3.16
N GLU A 16 9.43 -0.78 2.24
CA GLU A 16 10.14 -0.61 0.96
C GLU A 16 10.30 0.88 0.66
N ASP A 17 11.52 1.31 0.38
CA ASP A 17 11.79 2.66 -0.14
C ASP A 17 11.86 2.59 -1.67
N TYR A 18 10.98 3.32 -2.36
CA TYR A 18 10.82 3.20 -3.81
C TYR A 18 10.49 4.55 -4.44
N LYS A 19 11.36 5.03 -5.35
CA LYS A 19 11.14 6.23 -6.18
C LYS A 19 10.54 7.42 -5.41
N GLY A 20 11.23 7.88 -4.36
CA GLY A 20 10.84 9.08 -3.60
C GLY A 20 9.73 8.88 -2.56
N ARG A 21 9.18 7.67 -2.41
CA ARG A 21 8.22 7.34 -1.36
C ARG A 21 8.67 6.14 -0.52
N THR A 22 8.12 6.03 0.67
CA THR A 22 8.24 4.85 1.52
C THR A 22 6.91 4.11 1.57
N ASN A 23 6.90 2.87 1.12
CA ASN A 23 5.75 1.96 1.18
C ASN A 23 5.84 1.09 2.42
N TYR A 24 4.70 0.90 3.08
CA TYR A 24 4.50 -0.10 4.13
C TYR A 24 3.43 -1.09 3.66
N TRP A 25 3.85 -2.27 3.27
CA TRP A 25 2.94 -3.32 2.80
C TRP A 25 2.37 -4.10 3.98
N LEU A 26 1.05 -4.05 4.13
CA LEU A 26 0.30 -4.67 5.24
C LEU A 26 -0.42 -5.95 4.80
N CYS A 27 -0.78 -6.03 3.52
CA CYS A 27 -1.44 -7.19 2.93
C CYS A 27 -0.81 -7.45 1.55
N ARG A 28 -0.16 -8.61 1.42
CA ARG A 28 0.44 -9.13 0.18
C ARG A 28 0.83 -10.61 0.39
N PRO A 29 1.11 -11.40 -0.66
CA PRO A 29 1.47 -12.80 -0.51
C PRO A 29 2.59 -13.06 0.51
N GLU A 30 3.64 -12.23 0.51
CA GLU A 30 4.82 -12.39 1.37
C GLU A 30 4.61 -11.92 2.82
N VAL A 31 3.52 -11.19 3.08
CA VAL A 31 3.20 -10.70 4.43
C VAL A 31 2.18 -11.62 5.10
N CYS A 32 1.10 -11.97 4.39
CA CYS A 32 -0.02 -12.70 4.97
C CYS A 32 -0.70 -13.68 4.00
N GLU A 33 0.01 -14.18 2.99
CA GLU A 33 -0.50 -15.16 2.02
C GLU A 33 -1.78 -14.68 1.29
N ALA A 34 -1.92 -13.36 1.17
CA ALA A 34 -3.06 -12.75 0.48
C ALA A 34 -3.04 -13.08 -1.00
N LYS A 35 -4.23 -13.30 -1.58
CA LYS A 35 -4.40 -13.66 -3.00
C LYS A 35 -5.09 -12.56 -3.80
N ASP A 36 -6.17 -12.03 -3.24
CA ASP A 36 -7.08 -11.13 -3.96
C ASP A 36 -7.03 -9.68 -3.47
N LEU A 37 -6.29 -9.41 -2.38
CA LEU A 37 -6.20 -8.08 -1.78
C LEU A 37 -4.75 -7.70 -1.52
N GLN A 38 -4.41 -6.46 -1.88
CA GLN A 38 -3.17 -5.81 -1.49
C GLN A 38 -3.47 -4.52 -0.74
N ILE A 39 -2.71 -4.27 0.33
CA ILE A 39 -2.82 -3.03 1.11
C ILE A 39 -1.42 -2.46 1.29
N CYS A 40 -1.23 -1.25 0.77
CA CYS A 40 -0.04 -0.45 0.96
C CYS A 40 -0.41 0.85 1.67
N ARG A 41 0.34 1.22 2.70
CA ARG A 41 0.36 2.60 3.20
C ARG A 41 1.61 3.28 2.64
N ALA A 42 1.41 4.20 1.70
CA ALA A 42 2.49 5.02 1.16
C ALA A 42 2.68 6.30 1.99
N VAL A 43 3.92 6.64 2.29
CA VAL A 43 4.33 7.95 2.81
C VAL A 43 5.06 8.67 1.68
N ILE A 44 4.48 9.77 1.22
CA ILE A 44 4.97 10.56 0.10
C ILE A 44 5.39 11.93 0.66
N PRO A 45 6.67 12.31 0.58
CA PRO A 45 7.12 13.64 0.97
C PRO A 45 6.43 14.75 0.16
N ALA A 46 6.31 15.94 0.73
CA ALA A 46 5.74 17.09 0.01
C ALA A 46 6.56 17.40 -1.25
N GLY A 47 5.87 17.55 -2.39
CA GLY A 47 6.48 17.76 -3.70
C GLY A 47 6.85 16.48 -4.47
N GLU A 48 6.70 15.31 -3.85
CA GLU A 48 6.93 14.01 -4.51
C GLU A 48 5.61 13.39 -5.01
N GLY A 49 5.74 12.34 -5.82
CA GLY A 49 4.61 11.60 -6.38
C GLY A 49 5.07 10.39 -7.19
N HIS A 50 4.29 9.99 -8.19
CA HIS A 50 4.73 9.02 -9.19
C HIS A 50 4.23 9.39 -10.58
N ASN A 51 4.93 8.90 -11.61
CA ASN A 51 4.48 9.03 -12.99
C ASN A 51 3.14 8.30 -13.20
N PHE A 52 2.39 8.74 -14.21
CA PHE A 52 1.20 8.05 -14.69
C PHE A 52 1.49 6.59 -15.03
N HIS A 53 0.62 5.69 -14.60
CA HIS A 53 0.67 4.26 -14.89
C HIS A 53 -0.72 3.65 -14.71
N THR A 54 -0.89 2.41 -15.19
CA THR A 54 -2.12 1.64 -15.08
C THR A 54 -1.84 0.26 -14.54
N HIS A 55 -2.77 -0.27 -13.74
CA HIS A 55 -2.79 -1.68 -13.34
C HIS A 55 -4.00 -2.37 -13.97
N PRO A 56 -3.91 -2.89 -15.21
CA PRO A 56 -5.07 -3.42 -15.93
C PRO A 56 -5.72 -4.65 -15.27
N GLU A 57 -5.03 -5.28 -14.33
CA GLU A 57 -5.49 -6.48 -13.62
C GLU A 57 -5.99 -6.19 -12.20
N LEU A 58 -5.96 -4.93 -11.74
CA LEU A 58 -6.30 -4.55 -10.37
C LEU A 58 -7.28 -3.39 -10.34
N GLU A 59 -8.25 -3.48 -9.42
CA GLU A 59 -9.02 -2.32 -8.98
C GLU A 59 -8.25 -1.63 -7.85
N GLU A 60 -8.23 -0.29 -7.84
CA GLU A 60 -7.51 0.49 -6.84
C GLU A 60 -8.45 1.48 -6.14
N ALA A 61 -8.30 1.58 -4.82
CA ALA A 61 -8.93 2.60 -3.99
C ALA A 61 -7.85 3.29 -3.14
N ILE A 62 -7.85 4.62 -3.16
CA ILE A 62 -6.90 5.45 -2.41
C ILE A 62 -7.66 6.17 -1.29
N TYR A 63 -7.10 6.13 -0.09
CA TYR A 63 -7.63 6.83 1.07
C TYR A 63 -6.53 7.67 1.74
N VAL A 64 -6.78 8.98 1.86
CA VAL A 64 -5.83 9.92 2.47
C VAL A 64 -5.97 9.87 3.99
N LEU A 65 -4.92 9.40 4.66
CA LEU A 65 -4.87 9.34 6.13
C LEU A 65 -4.43 10.67 6.75
N GLU A 66 -3.51 11.38 6.10
CA GLU A 66 -2.93 12.64 6.57
C GLU A 66 -2.42 13.45 5.36
N GLY A 67 -2.52 14.78 5.45
CA GLY A 67 -2.08 15.70 4.40
C GLY A 67 -3.12 15.90 3.29
N GLU A 68 -2.64 16.31 2.13
CA GLU A 68 -3.45 16.56 0.92
C GLU A 68 -2.70 16.02 -0.30
N VAL A 69 -3.45 15.43 -1.24
CA VAL A 69 -2.90 14.90 -2.49
C VAL A 69 -3.79 15.34 -3.64
N GLU A 70 -3.16 15.54 -4.80
CA GLU A 70 -3.85 15.65 -6.07
C GLU A 70 -3.76 14.32 -6.81
N GLN A 71 -4.91 13.77 -7.22
CA GLN A 71 -4.99 12.51 -7.94
C GLN A 71 -5.57 12.74 -9.33
N TRP A 72 -4.91 12.16 -10.33
CA TRP A 72 -5.34 12.15 -11.72
C TRP A 72 -5.58 10.69 -12.15
N VAL A 73 -6.61 10.44 -12.95
CA VAL A 73 -6.97 9.11 -13.49
C VAL A 73 -7.05 9.18 -14.99
#